data_AF-A0A358FYK3-F1
#
_entry.id   AF-A0A358FYK3-F1
#
_cell.length_a   1.000
_cell.length_b   1.000
_cell.length_c   1.000
_cell.angle_alpha   90.00
_cell.angle_beta   90.00
_cell.angle_gamma   90.00
#
_symmetry.space_group_name_H-M   'P 1'
#
loop_
_entity.id
_entity.type
_entity.pdbx_description
1 polymer ?
#
loop_
_entity_poly.entity_id
_entity_poly.type
_entity_poly.pdbx_seq_one_letter_code
_entity_poly.pdbx_strand_id
1 'polypeptide(L)'
;MLTAPNLRGEDVAELQRILARLGFDCGRVDGIFGPDTTAALQDLQRNSGLPDDGICGPDTVSALDVLSRNTGSGPGVVMVREVAAVTSGRRSLGHLRIVIGEYGGLGALARQVTTALRQHSASATVIGDPDASTHAALANRYRADVYIGFEAAHEPVSLIQYYAVPGFESAAGRSLSEQLAHDVRYPLRREDVDVIGARVPVLRETRMPAVLWRLGPTSEIVGQTPTIVRGVVLAVERWVRQINE
;
A
#
# COMPACT_ATOMS: atom_id res chain seq x y z
N MET A 1 16.15 -33.11 -11.59
CA MET A 1 15.99 -33.01 -13.05
C MET A 1 14.54 -32.69 -13.33
N LEU A 2 14.24 -31.53 -13.94
CA LEU A 2 12.89 -31.17 -14.36
C LEU A 2 12.79 -31.44 -15.87
N THR A 3 12.09 -32.50 -16.25
CA THR A 3 11.77 -32.82 -17.65
C THR A 3 10.25 -32.61 -17.80
N ALA A 4 9.84 -31.65 -18.63
CA ALA A 4 8.44 -31.44 -19.01
C ALA A 4 7.90 -32.69 -19.76
N PRO A 5 6.60 -33.05 -19.65
CA PRO A 5 5.45 -32.16 -19.60
C PRO A 5 4.51 -32.51 -18.45
N ASN A 6 4.67 -31.80 -17.34
CA ASN A 6 3.57 -31.60 -16.42
C ASN A 6 3.51 -30.10 -16.19
N LEU A 7 2.79 -29.38 -17.05
CA LEU A 7 2.38 -27.98 -16.82
C LEU A 7 1.41 -27.88 -15.62
N ARG A 8 1.38 -28.91 -14.76
CA ARG A 8 0.52 -29.08 -13.61
C ARG A 8 1.20 -29.95 -12.57
N GLY A 9 1.32 -29.50 -11.33
CA GLY A 9 1.96 -30.30 -10.28
C GLY A 9 2.39 -29.48 -9.07
N GLU A 10 2.91 -30.18 -8.07
CA GLU A 10 3.38 -29.56 -6.82
C GLU A 10 4.62 -28.68 -7.04
N ASP A 11 5.43 -29.03 -8.03
CA ASP A 11 6.56 -28.26 -8.55
C ASP A 11 6.13 -26.91 -9.17
N VAL A 12 5.02 -26.90 -9.90
CA VAL A 12 4.42 -25.65 -10.39
C VAL A 12 3.81 -24.85 -9.25
N ALA A 13 3.13 -25.52 -8.31
CA ALA A 13 2.58 -24.85 -7.12
C ALA A 13 3.70 -24.23 -6.27
N GLU A 14 4.83 -24.91 -6.14
CA GLU A 14 5.99 -24.40 -5.42
C GLU A 14 6.62 -23.21 -6.15
N LEU A 15 6.78 -23.29 -7.47
CA LEU A 15 7.21 -22.14 -8.27
C LEU A 15 6.27 -20.94 -8.10
N GLN A 16 4.95 -21.16 -8.17
CA GLN A 16 3.94 -20.11 -7.94
C GLN A 16 4.06 -19.51 -6.53
N ARG A 17 4.29 -20.33 -5.49
CA ARG A 17 4.52 -19.85 -4.11
C ARG A 17 5.79 -19.00 -4.03
N ILE A 18 6.88 -19.44 -4.67
CA ILE A 18 8.14 -18.72 -4.67
C ILE A 18 7.99 -17.40 -5.45
N LEU A 19 7.38 -17.41 -6.64
CA LEU A 19 7.11 -16.21 -7.42
C LEU A 19 6.25 -15.22 -6.64
N ALA A 20 5.15 -15.69 -6.04
CA ALA A 20 4.29 -14.88 -5.18
C ALA A 20 5.07 -14.32 -3.97
N ARG A 21 5.97 -15.11 -3.37
CA ARG A 21 6.84 -14.68 -2.27
C ARG A 21 7.84 -13.61 -2.71
N LEU A 22 8.39 -13.75 -3.90
CA LEU A 22 9.32 -12.80 -4.52
C LEU A 22 8.63 -11.56 -5.09
N GLY A 23 7.28 -11.53 -5.10
CA GLY A 23 6.48 -10.39 -5.52
C GLY A 23 6.04 -10.40 -6.98
N PHE A 24 6.13 -11.54 -7.66
CA PHE A 24 5.66 -11.75 -9.02
C PHE A 24 4.26 -12.38 -8.97
N ASP A 25 3.25 -11.67 -9.51
CA ASP A 25 1.84 -12.09 -9.45
C ASP A 25 1.57 -13.19 -10.47
N CYS A 26 1.52 -14.43 -10.01
CA CYS A 26 1.20 -15.60 -10.82
C CYS A 26 -0.27 -16.04 -10.68
N GLY A 27 -1.14 -15.24 -10.05
CA GLY A 27 -2.51 -15.63 -9.73
C GLY A 27 -2.61 -16.61 -8.54
N ARG A 28 -3.70 -17.38 -8.47
CA ARG A 28 -3.90 -18.37 -7.39
C ARG A 28 -2.89 -19.51 -7.55
N VAL A 29 -2.29 -19.95 -6.44
CA VAL A 29 -1.50 -21.18 -6.40
C VAL A 29 -2.43 -22.37 -6.61
N ASP A 30 -2.60 -22.76 -7.86
CA ASP A 30 -3.42 -23.88 -8.32
C ASP A 30 -2.58 -25.03 -8.88
N GLY A 31 -1.26 -24.84 -8.92
CA GLY A 31 -0.31 -25.78 -9.47
C GLY A 31 -0.43 -25.91 -10.97
N ILE A 32 -1.03 -24.96 -11.70
CA ILE A 32 -1.17 -24.97 -13.16
C ILE A 32 -0.27 -23.90 -13.78
N PHE A 33 0.61 -24.31 -14.69
CA PHE A 33 1.53 -23.42 -15.36
C PHE A 33 0.77 -22.73 -16.52
N GLY A 34 0.04 -21.67 -16.16
CA GLY A 34 -0.81 -20.89 -17.05
C GLY A 34 -0.17 -19.58 -17.53
N PRO A 35 -0.93 -18.74 -18.25
CA PRO A 35 -0.46 -17.44 -18.73
C PRO A 35 -0.02 -16.50 -17.60
N ASP A 36 -0.71 -16.53 -16.45
CA ASP A 36 -0.35 -15.71 -15.29
C ASP A 36 0.98 -16.15 -14.67
N THR A 37 1.21 -17.46 -14.58
CA THR A 37 2.50 -18.02 -14.12
C THR A 37 3.63 -17.73 -15.10
N THR A 38 3.33 -17.74 -16.41
CA THR A 38 4.30 -17.40 -17.46
C THR A 38 4.68 -15.92 -17.37
N ALA A 39 3.71 -15.02 -17.23
CA ALA A 39 3.95 -13.58 -17.08
C ALA A 39 4.78 -13.26 -15.83
N ALA A 40 4.44 -13.87 -14.69
CA ALA A 40 5.21 -13.74 -13.45
C ALA A 40 6.66 -14.20 -13.60
N LEU A 41 6.90 -15.28 -14.37
CA LEU A 41 8.23 -15.79 -14.63
C LEU A 41 9.05 -14.88 -15.55
N GLN A 42 8.42 -14.34 -16.60
CA GLN A 42 9.05 -13.37 -17.50
C GLN A 42 9.46 -12.09 -16.77
N ASP A 43 8.60 -11.61 -15.86
CA ASP A 43 8.91 -10.44 -15.05
C ASP A 43 10.08 -10.71 -14.09
N LEU A 44 10.17 -11.92 -13.51
CA LEU A 44 11.32 -12.32 -12.69
C LEU A 44 12.60 -12.38 -13.53
N GLN A 45 12.55 -12.97 -14.72
CA GLN A 45 13.70 -13.06 -15.63
C GLN A 45 14.20 -11.67 -16.02
N ARG A 46 13.29 -10.77 -16.42
CA ARG A 46 13.61 -9.38 -16.75
C ARG A 46 14.26 -8.65 -15.57
N ASN A 47 13.72 -8.84 -14.36
CA ASN A 47 14.26 -8.22 -13.14
C ASN A 47 15.60 -8.82 -12.69
N SER A 48 15.94 -10.02 -13.16
CA SER A 48 17.19 -10.71 -12.86
C SER A 48 18.25 -10.57 -13.96
N GLY A 49 17.97 -9.80 -15.02
CA GLY A 49 18.86 -9.63 -16.16
C GLY A 49 18.99 -10.87 -17.05
N LEU A 50 18.01 -11.78 -16.99
CA LEU A 50 17.94 -12.99 -17.80
C LEU A 50 17.05 -12.76 -19.05
N PRO A 51 17.20 -13.58 -20.10
CA PRO A 51 16.24 -13.62 -21.20
C PRO A 51 14.82 -13.94 -20.68
N ASP A 52 13.82 -13.13 -21.03
CA ASP A 52 12.42 -13.23 -20.56
C ASP A 52 11.57 -14.18 -21.42
N ASP A 53 12.13 -15.35 -21.72
CA ASP A 53 11.51 -16.38 -22.54
C ASP A 53 10.33 -17.11 -21.85
N GLY A 54 10.10 -16.86 -20.56
CA GLY A 54 9.04 -17.50 -19.78
C GLY A 54 9.32 -18.97 -19.49
N ILE A 55 10.57 -19.42 -19.61
CA ILE A 55 11.00 -20.80 -19.39
C ILE A 55 11.81 -20.89 -18.09
N CYS A 56 11.41 -21.80 -17.21
CA CYS A 56 12.12 -22.03 -15.95
C CYS A 56 13.36 -22.91 -16.18
N GLY A 57 14.42 -22.32 -16.74
CA GLY A 57 15.72 -22.95 -16.98
C GLY A 57 16.67 -22.92 -15.78
N PRO A 58 17.86 -23.54 -15.89
CA PRO A 58 18.86 -23.59 -14.81
C PRO A 58 19.28 -22.21 -14.27
N ASP A 59 19.35 -21.22 -15.16
CA ASP A 59 19.70 -19.84 -14.79
C ASP A 59 18.56 -19.17 -14.02
N THR A 60 17.31 -19.39 -14.42
CA THR A 60 16.10 -18.95 -13.71
C THR A 60 16.02 -19.60 -12.33
N VAL A 61 16.33 -20.88 -12.19
CA VAL A 61 16.36 -21.60 -10.90
C VAL A 61 17.46 -21.06 -10.00
N SER A 62 18.65 -20.77 -10.55
CA SER A 62 19.75 -20.19 -9.79
C SER A 62 19.41 -18.77 -9.29
N ALA A 63 18.75 -17.96 -10.13
CA ALA A 63 18.22 -16.65 -9.72
C ALA A 63 17.17 -16.79 -8.61
N LEU A 64 16.22 -17.73 -8.75
CA LEU A 64 15.20 -18.01 -7.73
C LEU A 64 15.83 -18.42 -6.39
N ASP A 65 16.86 -19.26 -6.38
CA ASP A 65 17.51 -19.73 -5.15
C ASP A 65 18.30 -18.60 -4.47
N VAL A 66 19.04 -17.79 -5.23
CA VAL A 66 19.76 -16.60 -4.70
C VAL A 66 18.78 -15.58 -4.12
N LEU A 67 17.69 -15.29 -4.84
CA LEU A 67 16.66 -14.36 -4.38
C LEU A 67 15.91 -14.92 -3.16
N SER A 68 15.54 -16.20 -3.18
CA SER A 68 14.84 -16.87 -2.07
C SER A 68 15.65 -16.89 -0.78
N ARG A 69 16.98 -17.03 -0.88
CA ARG A 69 17.92 -16.97 0.25
C ARG A 69 18.08 -15.56 0.83
N ASN A 70 17.95 -14.53 0.00
CA ASN A 70 18.03 -13.12 0.40
C ASN A 70 16.67 -12.52 0.81
N THR A 71 15.56 -13.19 0.49
CA THR A 71 14.20 -12.77 0.88
C THR A 71 13.70 -13.49 2.14
N GLY A 72 14.10 -12.97 3.30
CA GLY A 72 13.31 -13.12 4.52
C GLY A 72 11.90 -12.56 4.30
N SER A 73 10.87 -13.27 4.77
CA SER A 73 9.43 -12.98 4.61
C SER A 73 9.04 -11.49 4.49
N GLY A 74 8.85 -11.00 3.27
CA GLY A 74 8.35 -9.65 2.96
C GLY A 74 7.95 -9.50 1.48
N PRO A 75 6.92 -8.70 1.11
CA PRO A 75 6.25 -8.74 -0.19
C PRO A 75 6.88 -7.79 -1.22
N GLY A 76 7.43 -8.36 -2.29
CA GLY A 76 8.10 -7.64 -3.38
C GLY A 76 7.19 -6.79 -4.30
N VAL A 77 5.86 -6.82 -4.13
CA VAL A 77 4.91 -6.06 -4.99
C VAL A 77 4.92 -4.56 -4.71
N VAL A 78 5.33 -4.14 -3.51
CA VAL A 78 5.26 -2.72 -3.12
C VAL A 78 6.41 -1.91 -3.75
N MET A 79 7.57 -2.51 -4.02
CA MET A 79 8.75 -1.79 -4.52
C MET A 79 8.61 -1.31 -5.98
N VAL A 80 8.02 -2.11 -6.87
CA VAL A 80 7.93 -1.78 -8.31
C VAL A 80 6.82 -0.75 -8.59
N ARG A 81 5.75 -0.75 -7.79
CA ARG A 81 4.62 0.18 -7.96
C ARG A 81 4.90 1.58 -7.43
N GLU A 82 5.78 1.70 -6.45
CA GLU A 82 6.15 3.00 -5.89
C GLU A 82 7.06 3.78 -6.85
N VAL A 83 8.02 3.10 -7.48
CA VAL A 83 8.85 3.68 -8.54
C VAL A 83 8.02 4.08 -9.77
N ALA A 84 7.00 3.29 -10.14
CA ALA A 84 6.10 3.59 -11.26
C ALA A 84 5.05 4.69 -10.95
N ALA A 85 4.58 4.79 -9.70
CA ALA A 85 3.68 5.86 -9.27
C ALA A 85 4.39 7.22 -9.25
N VAL A 86 5.69 7.25 -8.93
CA VAL A 86 6.51 8.46 -8.96
C VAL A 86 6.84 8.92 -10.40
N THR A 87 6.83 8.01 -11.40
CA THR A 87 7.22 8.34 -12.79
C THR A 87 6.08 8.78 -13.72
N SER A 88 4.83 8.88 -13.24
CA SER A 88 3.66 9.10 -14.10
C SER A 88 3.01 10.48 -13.91
N GLY A 89 3.58 11.49 -14.60
CA GLY A 89 2.98 12.79 -14.91
C GLY A 89 2.91 13.80 -13.75
N ARG A 90 2.76 15.09 -14.08
CA ARG A 90 2.50 16.17 -13.11
C ARG A 90 1.21 15.86 -12.33
N ARG A 91 1.34 15.27 -11.15
CA ARG A 91 0.20 15.00 -10.27
C ARG A 91 -0.29 16.32 -9.72
N SER A 92 -1.56 16.62 -9.87
CA SER A 92 -2.22 17.69 -9.12
C SER A 92 -3.30 17.06 -8.25
N LEU A 93 -3.62 17.70 -7.12
CA LEU A 93 -4.64 17.20 -6.19
C LEU A 93 -5.96 16.87 -6.90
N GLY A 94 -6.31 17.66 -7.93
CA GLY A 94 -7.52 17.48 -8.74
C GLY A 94 -7.61 16.17 -9.54
N HIS A 95 -6.50 15.46 -9.76
CA HIS A 95 -6.48 14.18 -10.47
C HIS A 95 -6.36 12.97 -9.55
N LEU A 96 -6.21 13.18 -8.23
CA LEU A 96 -6.07 12.08 -7.30
C LEU A 96 -7.42 11.45 -6.96
N ARG A 97 -7.47 10.13 -7.09
CA ARG A 97 -8.50 9.27 -6.51
C ARG A 97 -8.09 8.89 -5.11
N ILE A 98 -8.73 9.46 -4.12
CA ILE A 98 -8.37 9.23 -2.71
C ILE A 98 -9.46 8.39 -2.05
N VAL A 99 -9.05 7.32 -1.38
CA VAL A 99 -9.96 6.55 -0.54
C VAL A 99 -9.71 6.91 0.91
N ILE A 100 -10.79 7.28 1.61
CA ILE A 100 -10.82 7.49 3.04
C ILE A 100 -11.44 6.26 3.70
N GLY A 101 -10.67 5.53 4.49
CA GLY A 101 -11.17 4.40 5.27
C GLY A 101 -11.61 4.85 6.67
N GLU A 102 -12.71 4.31 7.16
CA GLU A 102 -13.15 4.44 8.55
C GLU A 102 -13.41 3.07 9.17
N TYR A 103 -12.84 2.85 10.37
CA TYR A 103 -12.90 1.60 11.14
C TYR A 103 -13.78 1.75 12.40
N GLY A 104 -14.87 2.52 12.30
CA GLY A 104 -15.77 2.81 13.42
C GLY A 104 -15.36 4.03 14.24
N GLY A 105 -16.34 4.65 14.91
CA GLY A 105 -16.17 5.77 15.86
C GLY A 105 -15.82 7.13 15.23
N LEU A 106 -15.23 7.16 14.03
CA LEU A 106 -14.72 8.38 13.38
C LEU A 106 -15.43 8.72 12.06
N GLY A 107 -16.58 8.13 11.77
CA GLY A 107 -17.31 8.35 10.51
C GLY A 107 -17.61 9.82 10.19
N ALA A 108 -17.84 10.67 11.20
CA ALA A 108 -18.03 12.11 10.98
C ALA A 108 -16.76 12.80 10.46
N LEU A 109 -15.60 12.48 11.04
CA LEU A 109 -14.30 12.97 10.60
C LEU A 109 -14.01 12.50 9.16
N ALA A 110 -14.17 11.19 8.89
CA ALA A 110 -13.92 10.61 7.57
C ALA A 110 -14.75 11.29 6.47
N ARG A 111 -16.03 11.58 6.73
CA ARG A 111 -16.91 12.30 5.78
C ARG A 111 -16.49 13.76 5.59
N GLN A 112 -16.08 14.45 6.64
CA GLN A 112 -15.61 15.83 6.53
C GLN A 112 -14.31 15.93 5.76
N VAL A 113 -13.36 15.02 6.01
CA VAL A 113 -12.12 14.89 5.22
C VAL A 113 -12.44 14.65 3.74
N THR A 114 -13.32 13.68 3.46
CA THR A 114 -13.76 13.37 2.09
C THR A 114 -14.37 14.59 1.39
N THR A 115 -15.20 15.35 2.11
CA THR A 115 -15.84 16.57 1.59
C THR A 115 -14.81 17.66 1.29
N ALA A 116 -13.87 17.90 2.21
CA ALA A 116 -12.84 18.91 2.05
C ALA A 116 -11.90 18.59 0.87
N LEU A 117 -11.52 17.32 0.69
CA LEU A 117 -10.72 16.88 -0.46
C LEU A 117 -11.46 17.10 -1.78
N ARG A 118 -12.76 16.80 -1.84
CA ARG A 118 -13.60 17.06 -3.02
C ARG A 118 -13.71 18.55 -3.35
N GLN A 119 -13.78 19.41 -2.34
CA GLN A 119 -13.78 20.88 -2.53
C GLN A 119 -12.47 21.37 -3.15
N HIS A 120 -11.36 20.67 -2.93
CA HIS A 120 -10.08 20.92 -3.57
C HIS A 120 -9.89 20.09 -4.86
N SER A 121 -11.01 19.71 -5.49
CA SER A 121 -11.10 18.97 -6.77
C SER A 121 -10.62 17.52 -6.76
N ALA A 122 -10.22 16.94 -5.63
CA ALA A 122 -9.84 15.53 -5.59
C ALA A 122 -11.07 14.61 -5.76
N SER A 123 -10.89 13.47 -6.44
CA SER A 123 -11.90 12.41 -6.50
C SER A 123 -11.82 11.55 -5.23
N ALA A 124 -12.43 12.02 -4.14
CA ALA A 124 -12.40 11.29 -2.86
C ALA A 124 -13.65 10.42 -2.65
N THR A 125 -13.51 9.25 -2.03
CA THR A 125 -14.63 8.40 -1.56
C THR A 125 -14.34 7.86 -0.16
N VAL A 126 -15.39 7.53 0.59
CA VAL A 126 -15.28 6.91 1.91
C VAL A 126 -15.65 5.43 1.87
N ILE A 127 -14.94 4.61 2.63
CA ILE A 127 -15.27 3.20 2.93
C ILE A 127 -15.46 3.09 4.43
N GLY A 128 -16.61 2.59 4.87
CA GLY A 128 -16.87 2.25 6.27
C GLY A 128 -17.07 0.74 6.38
N ASP A 129 -16.09 0.05 6.95
CA ASP A 129 -16.12 -1.40 7.15
C ASP A 129 -15.17 -1.76 8.32
N PRO A 130 -15.51 -2.68 9.22
CA PRO A 130 -14.58 -3.10 10.26
C PRO A 130 -13.38 -3.92 9.73
N ASP A 131 -13.48 -4.57 8.57
CA ASP A 131 -12.43 -5.44 8.03
C ASP A 131 -11.44 -4.70 7.11
N ALA A 132 -10.19 -4.61 7.56
CA ALA A 132 -9.09 -3.99 6.83
C ALA A 132 -8.85 -4.57 5.43
N SER A 133 -9.11 -5.86 5.23
CA SER A 133 -8.90 -6.55 3.94
C SER A 133 -9.94 -6.08 2.92
N THR A 134 -11.19 -5.87 3.37
CA THR A 134 -12.27 -5.30 2.56
C THR A 134 -11.96 -3.88 2.11
N HIS A 135 -11.40 -3.03 2.99
CA HIS A 135 -10.91 -1.70 2.59
C HIS A 135 -9.87 -1.78 1.47
N ALA A 136 -8.87 -2.65 1.61
CA ALA A 136 -7.84 -2.83 0.58
C ALA A 136 -8.43 -3.28 -0.75
N ALA A 137 -9.30 -4.29 -0.74
CA ALA A 137 -9.95 -4.80 -1.95
C ALA A 137 -10.78 -3.72 -2.67
N LEU A 138 -11.56 -2.94 -1.92
CA LEU A 138 -12.38 -1.86 -2.44
C LEU A 138 -11.52 -0.68 -2.97
N ALA A 139 -10.46 -0.30 -2.25
CA ALA A 139 -9.52 0.74 -2.69
C ALA A 139 -8.79 0.33 -3.97
N ASN A 140 -8.37 -0.93 -4.06
CA ASN A 140 -7.76 -1.53 -5.25
C ASN A 140 -8.74 -1.52 -6.44
N ARG A 141 -10.01 -1.88 -6.22
CA ARG A 141 -11.05 -1.88 -7.26
C ARG A 141 -11.40 -0.47 -7.73
N TYR A 142 -11.43 0.50 -6.81
CA TYR A 142 -11.58 1.93 -7.13
C TYR A 142 -10.35 2.48 -7.88
N ARG A 143 -9.26 1.70 -7.92
CA ARG A 143 -7.96 2.10 -8.44
C ARG A 143 -7.49 3.39 -7.74
N ALA A 144 -7.63 3.46 -6.41
CA ALA A 144 -7.21 4.66 -5.69
C ALA A 144 -5.73 4.95 -5.93
N ASP A 145 -5.39 6.23 -5.96
CA ASP A 145 -4.01 6.71 -6.05
C ASP A 145 -3.40 6.84 -4.65
N VAL A 146 -4.23 7.00 -3.61
CA VAL A 146 -3.85 7.07 -2.19
C VAL A 146 -4.98 6.49 -1.31
N TYR A 147 -4.60 5.81 -0.23
CA TYR A 147 -5.50 5.39 0.85
C TYR A 147 -5.14 6.07 2.18
N ILE A 148 -6.12 6.65 2.87
CA ILE A 148 -5.96 7.23 4.22
C ILE A 148 -7.05 6.65 5.12
N GLY A 149 -6.68 5.77 6.05
CA GLY A 149 -7.58 5.15 7.02
C GLY A 149 -7.61 5.89 8.35
N PHE A 150 -8.77 5.91 9.01
CA PHE A 150 -8.96 6.40 10.38
C PHE A 150 -9.55 5.30 11.25
N GLU A 151 -8.86 4.98 12.34
CA GLU A 151 -9.29 3.98 13.32
C GLU A 151 -9.46 4.64 14.69
N ALA A 152 -10.64 4.48 15.29
CA ALA A 152 -10.91 4.98 16.62
C ALA A 152 -10.16 4.17 17.69
N ALA A 153 -9.56 4.87 18.63
CA ALA A 153 -9.03 4.31 19.87
C ALA A 153 -9.79 4.84 21.09
N HIS A 154 -9.75 4.06 22.16
CA HIS A 154 -10.42 4.39 23.43
C HIS A 154 -9.46 5.10 24.39
N GLU A 155 -8.17 4.82 24.23
CA GLU A 155 -7.04 5.43 24.90
C GLU A 155 -6.54 6.68 24.15
N PRO A 156 -5.87 7.62 24.86
CA PRO A 156 -5.12 8.71 24.23
C PRO A 156 -4.02 8.17 23.31
N VAL A 157 -4.20 8.34 22.01
CA VAL A 157 -3.23 7.94 21.00
C VAL A 157 -3.43 8.75 19.72
N SER A 158 -2.33 9.12 19.09
CA SER A 158 -2.30 9.58 17.70
C SER A 158 -1.12 8.91 17.01
N LEU A 159 -1.40 7.82 16.30
CA LEU A 159 -0.40 6.97 15.69
C LEU A 159 -0.70 6.79 14.21
N ILE A 160 0.20 7.25 13.36
CA ILE A 160 0.14 7.06 11.92
C ILE A 160 1.04 5.88 11.55
N GLN A 161 0.44 4.90 10.88
CA GLN A 161 1.11 3.70 10.44
C GLN A 161 1.20 3.68 8.92
N TYR A 162 2.37 3.35 8.40
CA TYR A 162 2.59 3.08 6.98
C TYR A 162 3.21 1.69 6.81
N TYR A 163 3.22 1.19 5.58
CA TYR A 163 3.72 -0.16 5.34
C TYR A 163 5.24 -0.24 5.50
N ALA A 164 5.70 -1.06 6.44
CA ALA A 164 7.11 -1.42 6.57
C ALA A 164 7.28 -2.82 7.16
N VAL A 165 8.31 -3.52 6.70
CA VAL A 165 8.82 -4.80 7.21
C VAL A 165 10.35 -4.80 7.11
N PRO A 166 11.07 -5.69 7.80
CA PRO A 166 12.51 -5.83 7.58
C PRO A 166 12.82 -6.03 6.09
N GLY A 167 13.64 -5.16 5.52
CA GLY A 167 14.03 -5.20 4.10
C GLY A 167 13.08 -4.51 3.12
N PHE A 168 11.94 -3.97 3.57
CA PHE A 168 11.06 -3.17 2.72
C PHE A 168 10.33 -2.07 3.50
N GLU A 169 10.32 -0.86 2.95
CA GLU A 169 9.58 0.28 3.49
C GLU A 169 8.88 1.01 2.35
N SER A 170 7.60 1.38 2.53
CA SER A 170 6.94 2.25 1.56
C SER A 170 7.38 3.70 1.77
N ALA A 171 8.26 4.22 0.93
CA ALA A 171 8.76 5.60 1.03
C ALA A 171 7.65 6.64 0.80
N ALA A 172 6.70 6.35 -0.09
CA ALA A 172 5.54 7.18 -0.39
C ALA A 172 4.54 7.17 0.79
N GLY A 173 4.29 6.01 1.39
CA GLY A 173 3.47 5.89 2.61
C GLY A 173 4.12 6.57 3.81
N ARG A 174 5.44 6.41 3.97
CA ARG A 174 6.24 7.12 4.98
C ARG A 174 6.19 8.62 4.79
N SER A 175 6.48 9.10 3.59
CA SER A 175 6.44 10.53 3.25
C SER A 175 5.06 11.13 3.53
N LEU A 176 3.98 10.46 3.10
CA LEU A 176 2.61 10.91 3.41
C LEU A 176 2.35 10.96 4.92
N SER A 177 2.82 9.95 5.67
CA SER A 177 2.68 9.91 7.13
C SER A 177 3.43 11.06 7.81
N GLU A 178 4.65 11.36 7.36
CA GLU A 178 5.45 12.48 7.84
C GLU A 178 4.76 13.83 7.54
N GLN A 179 4.12 13.98 6.38
CA GLN A 179 3.35 15.20 6.06
C GLN A 179 2.08 15.33 6.91
N LEU A 180 1.35 14.23 7.13
CA LEU A 180 0.18 14.23 8.02
C LEU A 180 0.55 14.59 9.46
N ALA A 181 1.63 14.01 9.98
CA ALA A 181 2.19 14.36 11.29
C ALA A 181 2.73 15.80 11.32
N HIS A 182 3.07 16.39 10.17
CA HIS A 182 3.46 17.80 10.08
C HIS A 182 2.28 18.77 10.16
N ASP A 183 1.22 18.52 9.39
CA ASP A 183 0.18 19.54 9.17
C ASP A 183 -0.99 19.52 10.17
N VAL A 184 -1.08 18.49 11.01
CA VAL A 184 -2.13 18.39 12.05
C VAL A 184 -1.65 18.95 13.40
N ARG A 185 -0.50 19.65 13.40
CA ARG A 185 0.23 20.22 14.57
C ARG A 185 -0.45 21.35 15.36
N TYR A 186 -1.74 21.63 15.14
CA TYR A 186 -2.43 22.74 15.81
C TYR A 186 -3.87 22.36 16.18
N PRO A 187 -4.07 21.38 17.08
CA PRO A 187 -4.00 21.60 18.54
C PRO A 187 -3.42 20.40 19.36
N LEU A 188 -2.92 19.35 18.70
CA LEU A 188 -2.15 18.25 19.34
C LEU A 188 -0.70 18.72 19.49
N ARG A 189 -0.04 18.48 20.63
CA ARG A 189 1.37 18.88 20.77
C ARG A 189 2.18 18.09 19.75
N ARG A 190 3.23 18.69 19.19
CA ARG A 190 4.10 18.09 18.15
C ARG A 190 4.71 16.74 18.58
N GLU A 191 4.76 16.49 19.88
CA GLU A 191 5.23 15.28 20.55
C GLU A 191 4.17 14.16 20.63
N ASP A 192 2.91 14.42 20.21
CA ASP A 192 1.78 13.52 20.41
C ASP A 192 1.44 12.64 19.19
N VAL A 193 2.02 12.92 18.00
CA VAL A 193 1.74 12.15 16.77
C VAL A 193 2.93 11.28 16.40
N ASP A 194 2.82 10.00 16.72
CA ASP A 194 3.81 9.00 16.38
C ASP A 194 3.65 8.53 14.93
N VAL A 195 4.78 8.28 14.26
CA VAL A 195 4.81 7.71 12.91
C VAL A 195 5.64 6.44 12.94
N ILE A 196 5.04 5.30 12.62
CA ILE A 196 5.73 4.00 12.65
C ILE A 196 5.48 3.18 11.38
N GLY A 197 6.50 2.42 10.99
CA GLY A 197 6.35 1.34 10.03
C GLY A 197 5.63 0.15 10.67
N ALA A 198 4.61 -0.38 10.00
CA ALA A 198 3.81 -1.49 10.52
C ALA A 198 3.36 -2.46 9.41
N ARG A 199 3.01 -3.67 9.83
CA ARG A 199 2.43 -4.72 8.97
C ARG A 199 0.95 -4.93 9.29
N VAL A 200 0.12 -3.96 8.90
CA VAL A 200 -1.35 -4.02 9.02
C VAL A 200 -1.96 -4.53 7.71
N PRO A 201 -3.04 -5.34 7.72
CA PRO A 201 -3.62 -5.93 6.51
C PRO A 201 -3.90 -4.91 5.39
N VAL A 202 -4.55 -3.79 5.71
CA VAL A 202 -4.86 -2.75 4.70
C VAL A 202 -3.61 -2.14 4.07
N LEU A 203 -2.55 -1.93 4.85
CA LEU A 203 -1.29 -1.35 4.38
C LEU A 203 -0.50 -2.32 3.50
N ARG A 204 -0.64 -3.63 3.76
CA ARG A 204 0.03 -4.71 3.02
C ARG A 204 -0.68 -5.05 1.71
N GLU A 205 -2.01 -4.99 1.71
CA GLU A 205 -2.85 -5.51 0.61
C GLU A 205 -3.28 -4.42 -0.37
N THR A 206 -3.10 -3.15 0.00
CA THR A 206 -3.31 -2.02 -0.91
C THR A 206 -2.23 -1.95 -1.96
N ARG A 207 -2.65 -1.49 -3.14
CA ARG A 207 -1.84 -1.37 -4.35
C ARG A 207 -1.33 0.05 -4.59
N MET A 208 -1.58 0.94 -3.65
CA MET A 208 -1.25 2.36 -3.66
C MET A 208 -0.65 2.73 -2.30
N PRO A 209 0.05 3.88 -2.17
CA PRO A 209 0.47 4.39 -0.87
C PRO A 209 -0.72 4.46 0.09
N ALA A 210 -0.54 3.83 1.25
CA ALA A 210 -1.57 3.69 2.24
C ALA A 210 -1.03 4.07 3.61
N VAL A 211 -1.86 4.78 4.37
CA VAL A 211 -1.61 5.12 5.77
C VAL A 211 -2.84 4.78 6.60
N LEU A 212 -2.62 4.36 7.84
CA LEU A 212 -3.67 4.11 8.82
C LEU A 212 -3.39 4.96 10.05
N TRP A 213 -4.33 5.84 10.39
CA TRP A 213 -4.22 6.73 11.51
C TRP A 213 -5.13 6.28 12.66
N ARG A 214 -4.53 5.76 13.72
CA ARG A 214 -5.20 5.43 14.97
C ARG A 214 -5.30 6.68 15.84
N LEU A 215 -6.52 7.06 16.20
CA LEU A 215 -6.84 8.32 16.87
C LEU A 215 -7.79 8.06 18.06
N GLY A 216 -7.40 8.51 19.25
CA GLY A 216 -8.23 8.41 20.44
C GLY A 216 -7.79 9.36 21.57
N PRO A 217 -8.64 9.53 22.59
CA PRO A 217 -10.00 8.99 22.67
C PRO A 217 -10.97 9.73 21.74
N THR A 218 -11.96 9.03 21.19
CA THR A 218 -12.90 9.59 20.18
C THR A 218 -13.55 10.90 20.62
N SER A 219 -13.86 11.05 21.92
CA SER A 219 -14.45 12.27 22.50
C SER A 219 -13.59 13.52 22.30
N GLU A 220 -12.27 13.38 22.38
CA GLU A 220 -11.32 14.49 22.17
C GLU A 220 -11.15 14.77 20.67
N ILE A 221 -11.14 13.72 19.85
CA ILE A 221 -11.01 13.84 18.39
C ILE A 221 -12.16 14.63 17.77
N VAL A 222 -13.39 14.45 18.27
CA VAL A 222 -14.57 15.18 17.76
C VAL A 222 -14.33 16.70 17.80
N GLY A 223 -13.80 17.23 18.91
CA GLY A 223 -13.50 18.65 19.06
C GLY A 223 -12.39 19.16 18.14
N GLN A 224 -11.52 18.27 17.67
CA GLN A 224 -10.38 18.59 16.81
C GLN A 224 -10.62 18.31 15.33
N THR A 225 -11.80 17.80 14.96
CA THR A 225 -12.17 17.46 13.58
C THR A 225 -11.81 18.56 12.57
N PRO A 226 -12.10 19.85 12.80
CA PRO A 226 -11.77 20.90 11.82
C PRO A 226 -10.27 21.05 11.56
N THR A 227 -9.43 20.89 12.60
CA THR A 227 -7.97 20.91 12.40
C THR A 227 -7.52 19.68 11.64
N ILE A 228 -7.97 18.49 12.05
CA ILE A 228 -7.55 17.24 11.39
C ILE A 228 -7.91 17.29 9.90
N VAL A 229 -9.12 17.73 9.57
CA VAL A 229 -9.57 17.92 8.18
C VAL A 229 -8.64 18.86 7.41
N ARG A 230 -8.34 20.04 7.97
CA ARG A 230 -7.43 21.00 7.34
C ARG A 230 -6.02 20.42 7.15
N GLY A 231 -5.50 19.77 8.18
CA GLY A 231 -4.16 19.20 8.15
C GLY A 231 -4.03 18.06 7.14
N VAL A 232 -5.05 17.22 7.00
CA VAL A 232 -5.07 16.17 5.95
C VAL A 232 -5.02 16.79 4.56
N VAL A 233 -5.81 17.82 4.27
CA VAL A 233 -5.79 18.48 2.95
C VAL A 233 -4.41 19.07 2.65
N LEU A 234 -3.84 19.83 3.60
CA LEU A 234 -2.52 20.44 3.44
C LEU A 234 -1.41 19.40 3.26
N ALA A 235 -1.47 18.31 4.02
CA ALA A 235 -0.51 17.22 3.94
C ALA A 235 -0.52 16.56 2.57
N VAL A 236 -1.71 16.24 2.03
CA VAL A 236 -1.84 15.64 0.71
C VAL A 236 -1.37 16.61 -0.38
N GLU A 237 -1.71 17.90 -0.29
CA GLU A 237 -1.21 18.90 -1.24
C GLU A 237 0.31 19.01 -1.25
N ARG A 238 0.94 19.01 -0.07
CA ARG A 238 2.39 19.07 0.05
C ARG A 238 3.05 17.79 -0.45
N TRP A 239 2.49 16.64 -0.10
CA TRP A 239 2.96 15.34 -0.57
C TRP A 239 2.92 15.24 -2.10
N VAL A 240 1.84 15.72 -2.72
CA VAL A 240 1.75 15.79 -4.19
C VAL A 240 2.81 16.70 -4.80
N ARG A 241 3.07 17.88 -4.20
CA ARG A 241 4.15 18.77 -4.68
C ARG A 241 5.51 18.09 -4.61
N GLN A 242 5.81 17.42 -3.50
CA GLN A 242 7.09 16.74 -3.28
C GLN A 242 7.32 15.58 -4.27
N ILE A 243 6.26 14.89 -4.70
CA ILE A 243 6.38 13.81 -5.71
C ILE A 243 6.67 14.37 -7.11
N ASN A 244 6.34 15.63 -7.38
CA ASN A 244 6.56 16.25 -8.69
C ASN A 244 7.92 16.95 -8.84
N GLU A 245 8.68 17.08 -7.75
CA GLU A 245 10.02 17.70 -7.69
C GLU A 245 11.11 16.65 -7.91
#